data_AF-A0A091PRD7-F1
#
_entry.id   AF-A0A091PRD7-F1
#
_cell.length_a   1.000
_cell.length_b   1.000
_cell.length_c   1.000
_cell.angle_alpha   90.00
_cell.angle_beta   90.00
_cell.angle_gamma   90.00
#
_symmetry.space_group_name_H-M   'P 1'
#
loop_
_entity.id
_entity.type
_entity.pdbx_description
1 polymer ?
#
loop_
_entity_poly.entity_id
_entity_poly.type
_entity_poly.pdbx_seq_one_letter_code
_entity_poly.pdbx_strand_id
1 'polypeptide(L)'
;LMKRFYSSSVSEDLGCRRGEFSRKHYGSVELLISSDADGAIQRAGRFRVENGSSGESTDYTPGTWHRTDVHLENPEYHTRWYFKYFLGKVHQNYVGTDAEKNPFFLSVVLSDQNNQRVPQYHSILWRKTGTQKICLPYSPTKTLSVKSILSAMSLDKFEKSPREILHPEIQKDLLVLEEQEGSVNFKFGVLYAKDGQLTDDEMFSNETGSESFQRFLRLLGDTVTLKGWTGYRGGLDTKNDTTGTSSIYTVFQGHEIMFHVSTMLPYSRENKQQVERKRHIGNDIVTIVFQEGEESSPAFKPSMIRSHFTHIFALVRYNKQNDSYRLKIFSEESVPLFGPPLPSPPVFTNHQEFRDFVLVKLINGEKATLETPTFSQKRQRTLDMLIRSLYQDLVPDLHKNMLNRRSFSDVLPESPKSTRKKEEARQAEFVRLGQALKLKTTVKGDATANLATTSFCKKEPWESQSFCSNFPHEVVCADSWGQSLLVSTDAGILLIDDGQPSVQVFDKTLQIKQMHVLEALDLFIARTDKGRRGRCSLILIS
;
A
#
# COMPACT_ATOMS: atom_id res chain seq x y z
N LEU A 1 -19.30 21.17 -6.51
CA LEU A 1 -19.61 21.37 -5.08
C LEU A 1 -19.13 20.14 -4.28
N MET A 2 -17.82 19.91 -4.18
CA MET A 2 -17.27 18.68 -3.59
C MET A 2 -17.09 18.83 -2.08
N LYS A 3 -17.69 17.91 -1.30
CA LYS A 3 -17.49 17.82 0.15
C LYS A 3 -17.22 16.37 0.55
N ARG A 4 -16.08 16.19 1.22
CA ARG A 4 -15.79 15.15 2.23
C ARG A 4 -15.69 13.71 1.71
N PHE A 5 -14.45 13.26 1.53
CA PHE A 5 -14.02 12.04 2.18
C PHE A 5 -13.35 12.42 3.50
N TYR A 6 -13.92 11.95 4.61
CA TYR A 6 -13.25 12.02 5.91
C TYR A 6 -12.22 10.89 5.98
N SER A 7 -11.08 11.16 6.60
CA SER A 7 -10.18 10.11 7.08
C SER A 7 -10.77 9.47 8.34
N SER A 8 -11.79 8.63 8.17
CA SER A 8 -12.07 7.52 9.08
C SER A 8 -11.44 6.28 8.46
N SER A 9 -10.61 5.55 9.21
CA SER A 9 -10.06 4.28 8.75
C SER A 9 -11.21 3.32 8.43
N VAL A 10 -11.26 2.81 7.19
CA VAL A 10 -12.25 1.80 6.77
C VAL A 10 -12.17 0.54 7.67
N SER A 11 -11.03 0.34 8.33
CA SER A 11 -10.79 -0.65 9.38
C SER A 11 -11.78 -0.65 10.56
N GLU A 12 -12.47 0.45 10.91
CA GLU A 12 -13.35 0.46 12.10
C GLU A 12 -14.76 -0.10 11.83
N ASP A 13 -15.34 0.12 10.64
CA ASP A 13 -16.70 -0.36 10.32
C ASP A 13 -16.73 -1.81 9.77
N LEU A 14 -15.63 -2.32 9.20
CA LEU A 14 -15.55 -3.68 8.66
C LEU A 14 -15.64 -4.78 9.74
N GLY A 15 -15.33 -4.46 11.00
CA GLY A 15 -15.40 -5.42 12.11
C GLY A 15 -16.82 -5.87 12.48
N CYS A 16 -17.85 -5.11 12.09
CA CYS A 16 -19.21 -5.21 12.65
C CYS A 16 -20.23 -5.98 11.77
N ARG A 17 -19.82 -6.53 10.61
CA ARG A 17 -20.69 -7.34 9.73
C ARG A 17 -20.12 -8.74 9.48
N ARG A 18 -20.06 -9.55 10.54
CA ARG A 18 -19.67 -10.98 10.50
C ARG A 18 -20.75 -11.84 9.80
N GLY A 19 -20.91 -11.68 8.48
CA GLY A 19 -21.71 -12.56 7.63
C GLY A 19 -20.92 -13.76 7.11
N GLU A 20 -21.61 -14.83 6.74
CA GLU A 20 -21.04 -16.08 6.21
C GLU A 20 -20.14 -15.86 4.99
N PHE A 21 -20.42 -14.83 4.20
CA PHE A 21 -19.65 -14.47 3.00
C PHE A 21 -18.17 -14.16 3.28
N SER A 22 -17.85 -13.51 4.42
CA SER A 22 -16.46 -13.27 4.82
C SER A 22 -15.74 -14.57 5.17
N ARG A 23 -16.46 -15.57 5.71
CA ARG A 23 -15.89 -16.91 5.97
C ARG A 23 -15.63 -17.69 4.68
N LYS A 24 -16.50 -17.56 3.67
CA LYS A 24 -16.34 -18.27 2.38
C LYS A 24 -15.05 -17.88 1.65
N HIS A 25 -14.65 -16.62 1.69
CA HIS A 25 -13.48 -16.12 0.94
C HIS A 25 -12.20 -15.89 1.79
N TYR A 26 -12.35 -15.55 3.07
CA TYR A 26 -11.24 -15.17 3.96
C TYR A 26 -11.22 -15.99 5.27
N GLY A 27 -11.93 -17.11 5.33
CA GLY A 27 -11.84 -18.08 6.41
C GLY A 27 -12.38 -17.63 7.77
N SER A 28 -12.11 -18.43 8.80
CA SER A 28 -12.62 -18.23 10.17
C SER A 28 -11.56 -17.68 11.11
N VAL A 29 -11.96 -16.86 12.09
CA VAL A 29 -11.11 -16.54 13.24
C VAL A 29 -11.14 -17.71 14.22
N GLU A 30 -9.97 -18.29 14.47
CA GLU A 30 -9.75 -19.46 15.33
C GLU A 30 -8.82 -19.08 16.50
N LEU A 31 -9.04 -19.72 17.66
CA LEU A 31 -8.11 -19.65 18.78
C LEU A 31 -7.06 -20.74 18.62
N LEU A 32 -5.85 -20.37 18.19
CA LEU A 32 -4.77 -21.31 17.92
C LEU A 32 -3.88 -21.44 19.16
N ILE A 33 -3.91 -22.65 19.75
CA ILE A 33 -3.17 -23.00 20.96
C ILE A 33 -1.99 -23.91 20.60
N SER A 34 -0.81 -23.57 21.12
CA SER A 34 0.37 -24.45 21.17
C SER A 34 0.53 -25.01 22.57
N SER A 35 0.69 -26.33 22.67
CA SER A 35 1.09 -27.04 23.88
C SER A 35 2.50 -27.60 23.74
N ASP A 36 3.13 -27.95 24.86
CA ASP A 36 4.33 -28.79 24.87
C ASP A 36 4.00 -30.28 24.75
N ALA A 37 5.03 -31.13 24.80
CA ALA A 37 4.92 -32.58 24.70
C ALA A 37 4.08 -33.22 25.83
N ASP A 38 3.98 -32.56 26.99
CA ASP A 38 3.16 -32.98 28.12
C ASP A 38 1.72 -32.44 28.03
N GLY A 39 1.38 -31.72 26.96
CA GLY A 39 0.06 -31.18 26.67
C GLY A 39 -0.25 -29.85 27.36
N ALA A 40 0.65 -29.29 28.16
CA ALA A 40 0.43 -28.03 28.85
C ALA A 40 0.40 -26.86 27.88
N ILE A 41 -0.58 -25.96 28.03
CA ILE A 41 -0.77 -24.80 27.14
C ILE A 41 0.38 -23.82 27.35
N GLN A 42 1.22 -23.64 26.33
CA GLN A 42 2.30 -22.66 26.36
C GLN A 42 1.89 -21.30 25.82
N ARG A 43 1.09 -21.24 24.74
CA ARG A 43 0.66 -19.99 24.08
C ARG A 43 -0.68 -20.16 23.40
N ALA A 44 -1.46 -19.09 23.35
CA ALA A 44 -2.71 -19.00 22.60
C ALA A 44 -2.79 -17.64 21.89
N GLY A 45 -3.28 -17.63 20.65
CA GLY A 45 -3.52 -16.39 19.88
C GLY A 45 -4.71 -16.55 18.95
N ARG A 46 -5.37 -15.43 18.61
CA ARG A 46 -6.50 -15.43 17.67
C ARG A 46 -6.03 -15.07 16.27
N PHE A 47 -6.19 -16.01 15.35
CA PHE A 47 -5.80 -15.85 13.96
C PHE A 47 -7.01 -16.11 13.06
N ARG A 48 -7.18 -15.28 12.04
CA ARG A 48 -7.97 -15.63 10.85
C ARG A 48 -7.22 -16.70 10.08
N VAL A 49 -7.92 -17.75 9.66
CA VAL A 49 -7.36 -18.95 9.04
C VAL A 49 -8.00 -19.16 7.68
N GLU A 50 -7.28 -18.79 6.62
CA GLU A 50 -7.68 -19.08 5.24
C GLU A 50 -7.15 -20.47 4.86
N ASN A 51 -8.05 -21.46 4.76
CA ASN A 51 -7.74 -22.85 4.43
C ASN A 51 -8.37 -23.32 3.09
N GLY A 52 -8.98 -22.41 2.33
CA GLY A 52 -9.65 -22.68 1.06
C GLY A 52 -10.75 -23.75 1.13
N SER A 53 -11.40 -23.94 2.29
CA SER A 53 -12.44 -24.95 2.48
C SER A 53 -13.84 -24.35 2.43
N SER A 54 -14.49 -24.40 1.27
CA SER A 54 -15.93 -24.19 1.16
C SER A 54 -16.67 -25.42 1.71
N GLY A 55 -17.25 -25.30 2.90
CA GLY A 55 -17.95 -26.40 3.61
C GLY A 55 -19.31 -26.82 3.00
N GLU A 56 -19.63 -26.38 1.79
CA GLU A 56 -20.89 -26.67 1.10
C GLU A 56 -20.61 -27.09 -0.35
N SER A 57 -21.31 -28.12 -0.81
CA SER A 57 -21.35 -28.51 -2.23
C SER A 57 -22.27 -27.54 -2.98
N THR A 58 -21.76 -26.36 -3.31
CA THR A 58 -22.43 -25.46 -4.26
C THR A 58 -22.15 -25.93 -5.68
N ASP A 59 -23.19 -26.08 -6.51
CA ASP A 59 -23.09 -26.40 -7.96
C ASP A 59 -22.42 -25.29 -8.81
N TYR A 60 -21.79 -24.32 -8.16
CA TYR A 60 -20.91 -23.36 -8.80
C TYR A 60 -19.56 -24.04 -9.06
N THR A 61 -19.29 -24.44 -10.30
CA THR A 61 -17.93 -24.75 -10.74
C THR A 61 -17.02 -23.57 -10.40
N PRO A 62 -16.06 -23.70 -9.47
CA PRO A 62 -15.15 -22.60 -9.20
C PRO A 62 -14.43 -22.28 -10.51
N GLY A 63 -14.54 -21.02 -10.94
CA GLY A 63 -13.83 -20.56 -12.14
C GLY A 63 -12.35 -20.93 -12.00
N THR A 64 -11.77 -21.50 -13.07
CA THR A 64 -10.35 -21.83 -13.06
C THR A 64 -9.59 -20.56 -12.74
N TRP A 65 -8.81 -20.57 -11.66
CA TRP A 65 -8.16 -19.36 -11.17
C TRP A 65 -7.28 -18.75 -12.26
N HIS A 66 -7.52 -17.49 -12.63
CA HIS A 66 -6.85 -16.86 -13.75
C HIS A 66 -5.85 -15.82 -13.29
N ARG A 67 -4.71 -15.75 -13.99
CA ARG A 67 -3.62 -14.79 -13.70
C ARG A 67 -4.06 -13.32 -13.75
N THR A 68 -5.18 -13.03 -14.41
CA THR A 68 -5.82 -11.71 -14.45
C THR A 68 -6.40 -11.25 -13.11
N ASP A 69 -6.70 -12.19 -12.22
CA ASP A 69 -7.37 -11.92 -10.94
C ASP A 69 -6.34 -11.53 -9.84
N VAL A 70 -5.05 -11.54 -10.20
CA VAL A 70 -3.90 -11.17 -9.38
C VAL A 70 -3.74 -9.65 -9.36
N HIS A 71 -4.65 -8.96 -8.68
CA HIS A 71 -4.47 -7.53 -8.42
C HIS A 71 -3.58 -7.29 -7.20
N LEU A 72 -2.38 -6.73 -7.44
CA LEU A 72 -1.62 -6.09 -6.39
C LEU A 72 -2.36 -4.85 -5.93
N GLU A 73 -2.77 -4.82 -4.66
CA GLU A 73 -3.53 -3.70 -4.10
C GLU A 73 -2.61 -2.47 -4.02
N ASN A 74 -2.66 -1.66 -5.07
CA ASN A 74 -1.92 -0.41 -5.21
C ASN A 74 -2.87 0.78 -5.34
N PRO A 75 -3.75 1.02 -4.33
CA PRO A 75 -4.66 2.13 -4.35
C PRO A 75 -3.87 3.45 -4.40
N GLU A 76 -4.46 4.49 -5.01
CA GLU A 76 -3.74 5.74 -5.33
C GLU A 76 -3.10 6.41 -4.10
N TYR A 77 -3.65 6.21 -2.90
CA TYR A 77 -3.10 6.72 -1.64
C TYR A 77 -1.75 6.08 -1.25
N HIS A 78 -1.46 4.84 -1.67
CA HIS A 78 -0.16 4.19 -1.51
C HIS A 78 0.89 4.65 -2.54
N THR A 79 0.50 5.41 -3.56
CA THR A 79 1.48 5.99 -4.49
C THR A 79 2.34 7.04 -3.77
N ARG A 80 3.65 6.99 -3.99
CA ARG A 80 4.61 8.04 -3.59
C ARG A 80 4.45 9.28 -4.49
N TRP A 81 3.45 10.10 -4.19
CA TRP A 81 3.08 11.29 -4.96
C TRP A 81 4.23 12.29 -5.07
N TYR A 82 4.98 12.55 -4.00
CA TYR A 82 6.07 13.50 -3.99
C TYR A 82 7.20 13.05 -4.93
N PHE A 83 7.63 11.80 -4.81
CA PHE A 83 8.57 11.20 -5.76
C PHE A 83 8.04 11.21 -7.20
N LYS A 84 6.79 10.79 -7.45
CA LYS A 84 6.21 10.63 -8.79
C LYS A 84 5.97 11.98 -9.48
N TYR A 85 5.25 12.89 -8.82
CA TYR A 85 4.67 14.10 -9.42
C TYR A 85 5.43 15.40 -9.09
N PHE A 86 6.16 15.49 -7.96
CA PHE A 86 6.77 16.75 -7.50
C PHE A 86 8.28 16.81 -7.80
N LEU A 87 9.04 15.75 -7.50
CA LEU A 87 10.49 15.75 -7.70
C LEU A 87 10.87 15.96 -9.18
N GLY A 88 11.72 16.95 -9.41
CA GLY A 88 12.17 17.35 -10.75
C GLY A 88 11.18 18.20 -11.53
N LYS A 89 10.08 18.64 -10.91
CA LYS A 89 9.16 19.67 -11.43
C LYS A 89 9.19 20.92 -10.54
N VAL A 90 8.85 22.07 -11.11
CA VAL A 90 8.58 23.28 -10.33
C VAL A 90 7.30 23.05 -9.52
N HIS A 91 7.38 23.20 -8.20
CA HIS A 91 6.27 23.05 -7.28
C HIS A 91 6.48 23.98 -6.07
N GLN A 92 5.41 24.24 -5.32
CA GLN A 92 5.44 25.12 -4.14
C GLN A 92 5.31 24.31 -2.86
N ASN A 93 6.08 24.68 -1.85
CA ASN A 93 6.08 24.07 -0.53
C ASN A 93 5.71 25.14 0.50
N TYR A 94 4.86 24.82 1.47
CA TYR A 94 4.38 25.73 2.50
C TYR A 94 4.50 25.11 3.88
N VAL A 95 4.72 25.96 4.90
CA VAL A 95 4.68 25.61 6.31
C VAL A 95 3.66 26.46 7.06
N GLY A 96 2.94 25.87 8.01
CA GLY A 96 1.99 26.56 8.87
C GLY A 96 1.79 25.87 10.22
N THR A 97 1.03 26.53 11.10
CA THR A 97 0.53 25.95 12.36
C THR A 97 -0.99 25.91 12.35
N ASP A 98 -1.57 24.77 12.73
CA ASP A 98 -3.02 24.65 12.91
C ASP A 98 -3.49 25.42 14.16
N ALA A 99 -4.80 25.42 14.42
CA ALA A 99 -5.37 26.11 15.60
C ALA A 99 -4.92 25.53 16.96
N GLU A 100 -4.33 24.33 16.99
CA GLU A 100 -3.75 23.67 18.17
C GLU A 100 -2.24 23.89 18.28
N LYS A 101 -1.63 24.71 17.42
CA LYS A 101 -0.18 24.92 17.29
C LYS A 101 0.61 23.68 16.83
N ASN A 102 -0.03 22.70 16.21
CA ASN A 102 0.70 21.64 15.54
C ASN A 102 1.24 22.15 14.20
N PRO A 103 2.54 21.97 13.90
CA PRO A 103 3.08 22.29 12.59
C PRO A 103 2.52 21.35 11.51
N PHE A 104 2.40 21.89 10.29
CA PHE A 104 2.07 21.12 9.09
C PHE A 104 2.84 21.65 7.88
N PHE A 105 3.01 20.77 6.89
CA PHE A 105 3.58 21.11 5.59
C PHE A 105 2.56 20.85 4.49
N LEU A 106 2.55 21.68 3.45
CA LEU A 106 1.73 21.49 2.25
C LEU A 106 2.62 21.64 1.02
N SER A 107 2.61 20.67 0.12
CA SER A 107 3.15 20.81 -1.23
C SER A 107 2.05 20.86 -2.25
N VAL A 108 2.17 21.73 -3.24
CA VAL A 108 1.26 21.84 -4.40
C VAL A 108 2.08 21.85 -5.68
N VAL A 109 1.73 20.97 -6.63
CA VAL A 109 2.28 20.95 -7.99
C VAL A 109 1.14 21.00 -9.00
N LEU A 110 1.32 21.79 -10.06
CA LEU A 110 0.47 21.72 -11.24
C LEU A 110 1.01 20.60 -12.14
N SER A 111 0.20 19.57 -12.41
CA SER A 111 0.54 18.52 -13.35
C SER A 111 -0.19 18.77 -14.67
N ASP A 112 0.57 19.22 -15.67
CA ASP A 112 0.02 19.56 -16.99
C ASP A 112 -0.13 18.35 -17.91
N GLN A 113 0.68 17.30 -17.72
CA GLN A 113 0.71 16.13 -18.60
C GLN A 113 1.00 14.85 -17.81
N ASN A 114 0.02 13.94 -17.81
CA ASN A 114 0.15 12.51 -18.10
C ASN A 114 -1.27 11.90 -18.11
N ASN A 115 -1.69 11.37 -19.26
CA ASN A 115 -2.95 10.68 -19.59
C ASN A 115 -4.30 11.43 -19.41
N GLN A 116 -4.47 12.34 -18.47
CA GLN A 116 -5.71 13.12 -18.34
C GLN A 116 -5.59 14.45 -19.11
N ARG A 117 -6.53 14.72 -20.04
CA ARG A 117 -6.51 15.92 -20.93
C ARG A 117 -6.82 17.26 -20.22
N VAL A 118 -6.85 17.28 -18.89
CA VAL A 118 -7.20 18.44 -18.07
C VAL A 118 -6.10 18.64 -17.03
N PRO A 119 -5.47 19.82 -16.95
CA PRO A 119 -4.45 20.12 -15.93
C PRO A 119 -5.04 20.05 -14.50
N GLN A 120 -4.22 19.62 -13.55
CA GLN A 120 -4.67 19.35 -12.18
C GLN A 120 -3.63 19.75 -11.12
N TYR A 121 -4.11 20.32 -10.02
CA TYR A 121 -3.34 20.49 -8.80
C TYR A 121 -3.23 19.15 -8.07
N HIS A 122 -2.04 18.58 -7.99
CA HIS A 122 -1.73 17.53 -7.03
C HIS A 122 -1.25 18.19 -5.74
N SER A 123 -1.86 17.87 -4.60
CA SER A 123 -1.55 18.50 -3.32
C SER A 123 -1.35 17.46 -2.22
N ILE A 124 -0.28 17.60 -1.44
CA ILE A 124 0.08 16.73 -0.32
C ILE A 124 0.18 17.57 0.96
N LEU A 125 -0.53 17.17 2.01
CA LEU A 125 -0.55 17.82 3.32
C LEU A 125 -0.07 16.85 4.40
N TRP A 126 1.10 17.11 4.98
CA TRP A 126 1.68 16.33 6.08
C TRP A 126 1.28 16.95 7.43
N ARG A 127 0.69 16.14 8.32
CA ARG A 127 0.30 16.51 9.68
C ARG A 127 0.67 15.40 10.67
N LYS A 128 0.61 15.70 11.98
CA LYS A 128 0.78 14.72 13.06
C LYS A 128 -0.12 13.48 12.95
N THR A 129 -1.29 13.63 12.33
CA THR A 129 -2.29 12.56 12.15
C THR A 129 -2.05 11.68 10.93
N GLY A 130 -1.02 11.97 10.12
CA GLY A 130 -0.77 11.33 8.83
C GLY A 130 -0.82 12.33 7.67
N THR A 131 -0.46 11.84 6.49
CA THR A 131 -0.51 12.61 5.24
C THR A 131 -1.89 12.53 4.58
N GLN A 132 -2.32 13.62 3.96
CA GLN A 132 -3.46 13.66 3.04
C GLN A 132 -3.02 14.05 1.64
N LYS A 133 -3.53 13.35 0.64
CA LYS A 133 -3.28 13.58 -0.79
C LYS A 133 -4.61 13.89 -1.47
N ILE A 134 -4.69 14.96 -2.25
CA ILE A 134 -5.87 15.27 -3.08
C ILE A 134 -5.45 15.77 -4.46
N CYS A 135 -6.23 15.37 -5.47
CA CYS A 135 -6.19 15.94 -6.80
C CYS A 135 -7.36 16.93 -6.97
N LEU A 136 -7.10 18.12 -7.50
CA LEU A 136 -8.11 19.15 -7.76
C LEU A 136 -7.98 19.70 -9.19
N PRO A 137 -9.09 19.96 -9.90
CA PRO A 137 -9.04 20.48 -11.26
C PRO A 137 -8.41 21.89 -11.29
N TYR A 138 -7.52 22.12 -12.26
CA TYR A 138 -7.03 23.47 -12.57
C TYR A 138 -7.93 24.14 -13.60
N SER A 139 -8.16 25.44 -13.42
CA SER A 139 -8.72 26.31 -14.46
C SER A 139 -7.91 27.61 -14.50
N PRO A 140 -7.40 28.04 -15.67
CA PRO A 140 -6.73 29.33 -15.83
C PRO A 140 -7.60 30.52 -15.40
N THR A 141 -8.93 30.41 -15.54
CA THR A 141 -9.88 31.48 -15.19
C THR A 141 -10.30 31.45 -13.72
N LYS A 142 -9.98 30.38 -12.99
CA LYS A 142 -10.39 30.18 -11.59
C LYS A 142 -9.36 29.35 -10.84
N THR A 143 -8.17 29.92 -10.68
CA THR A 143 -7.08 29.32 -9.91
C THR A 143 -7.48 29.12 -8.44
N LEU A 144 -6.98 28.04 -7.82
CA LEU A 144 -7.25 27.74 -6.42
C LEU A 144 -6.17 28.34 -5.52
N SER A 145 -6.60 28.97 -4.43
CA SER A 145 -5.68 29.47 -3.41
C SER A 145 -5.23 28.36 -2.45
N VAL A 146 -4.09 28.53 -1.78
CA VAL A 146 -3.62 27.63 -0.71
C VAL A 146 -4.70 27.43 0.37
N LYS A 147 -5.44 28.47 0.72
CA LYS A 147 -6.56 28.37 1.70
C LYS A 147 -7.71 27.52 1.15
N SER A 148 -8.00 27.61 -0.15
CA SER A 148 -9.01 26.78 -0.82
C SER A 148 -8.59 25.31 -0.86
N ILE A 149 -7.31 25.03 -1.13
CA ILE A 149 -6.74 23.67 -1.13
C ILE A 149 -6.76 23.08 0.28
N LEU A 150 -6.30 23.82 1.29
CA LEU A 150 -6.35 23.39 2.70
C LEU A 150 -7.79 23.19 3.19
N SER A 151 -8.74 24.04 2.78
CA SER A 151 -10.17 23.85 3.08
C SER A 151 -10.73 22.57 2.44
N ALA A 152 -10.33 22.24 1.21
CA ALA A 152 -10.66 20.95 0.59
C ALA A 152 -10.09 19.74 1.37
N MET A 153 -8.92 19.91 2.00
CA MET A 153 -8.32 18.95 2.94
C MET A 153 -8.88 19.01 4.38
N SER A 154 -9.96 19.78 4.60
CA SER A 154 -10.58 20.00 5.93
C SER A 154 -9.69 20.69 6.97
N LEU A 155 -8.76 21.55 6.54
CA LEU A 155 -7.93 22.41 7.41
C LEU A 155 -8.31 23.89 7.24
N ASP A 156 -9.44 24.29 7.82
CA ASP A 156 -9.98 25.66 7.72
C ASP A 156 -9.41 26.65 8.75
N LYS A 157 -8.78 26.16 9.83
CA LYS A 157 -8.31 26.97 10.96
C LYS A 157 -6.80 26.80 11.19
N PHE A 158 -6.07 27.90 11.13
CA PHE A 158 -4.64 28.02 11.35
C PHE A 158 -4.32 29.36 12.04
N GLU A 159 -3.26 29.45 12.84
CA GLU A 159 -2.94 30.69 13.59
C GLU A 159 -2.54 31.84 12.66
N LYS A 160 -1.74 31.53 11.64
CA LYS A 160 -1.17 32.47 10.68
C LYS A 160 -1.25 31.85 9.30
N SER A 161 -1.41 32.67 8.27
CA SER A 161 -1.39 32.18 6.88
C SER A 161 -0.11 31.37 6.61
N PRO A 162 -0.22 30.20 5.95
CA PRO A 162 0.95 29.38 5.60
C PRO A 162 1.98 30.19 4.83
N ARG A 163 3.26 29.96 5.11
CA ARG A 163 4.39 30.65 4.48
C ARG A 163 5.05 29.74 3.46
N GLU A 164 5.36 30.27 2.29
CA GLU A 164 6.08 29.55 1.23
C GLU A 164 7.54 29.32 1.63
N ILE A 165 8.04 28.12 1.37
CA ILE A 165 9.44 27.72 1.56
C ILE A 165 10.14 27.77 0.19
N LEU A 166 11.02 28.75 0.04
CA LEU A 166 11.71 29.02 -1.23
C LEU A 166 13.03 28.26 -1.40
N HIS A 167 13.54 27.65 -0.33
CA HIS A 167 14.84 26.98 -0.28
C HIS A 167 14.76 25.56 -0.88
N PRO A 168 15.65 25.18 -1.82
CA PRO A 168 15.49 23.95 -2.58
C PRO A 168 15.68 22.66 -1.76
N GLU A 169 16.52 22.67 -0.73
CA GLU A 169 16.79 21.48 0.10
C GLU A 169 15.55 20.93 0.82
N ILE A 170 14.47 21.71 0.97
CA ILE A 170 13.20 21.23 1.55
C ILE A 170 12.67 19.97 0.86
N GLN A 171 12.99 19.78 -0.43
CA GLN A 171 12.63 18.59 -1.20
C GLN A 171 13.21 17.30 -0.61
N LYS A 172 14.39 17.38 0.04
CA LYS A 172 15.02 16.24 0.70
C LYS A 172 14.24 15.85 1.95
N ASP A 173 13.84 16.83 2.76
CA ASP A 173 13.18 16.56 4.04
C ASP A 173 11.71 16.14 3.85
N LEU A 174 11.00 16.73 2.88
CA LEU A 174 9.65 16.31 2.50
C LEU A 174 9.64 14.89 1.87
N LEU A 175 10.71 14.50 1.17
CA LEU A 175 10.87 13.13 0.68
C LEU A 175 11.04 12.14 1.85
N VAL A 176 11.77 12.51 2.91
CA VAL A 176 11.90 11.70 4.14
C VAL A 176 10.57 11.57 4.88
N LEU A 177 9.69 12.58 4.85
CA LEU A 177 8.34 12.46 5.39
C LEU A 177 7.50 11.43 4.61
N GLU A 178 7.56 11.46 3.27
CA GLU A 178 6.87 10.47 2.43
C GLU A 178 7.39 9.04 2.66
N GLU A 179 8.69 8.86 2.92
CA GLU A 179 9.29 7.55 3.24
C GLU A 179 8.71 6.90 4.51
N GLN A 180 8.04 7.65 5.38
CA GLN A 180 7.37 7.09 6.56
C GLN A 180 5.95 6.56 6.28
N GLU A 181 5.38 6.85 5.11
CA GLU A 181 4.02 6.43 4.76
C GLU A 181 3.93 4.93 4.46
N GLY A 182 5.01 4.32 3.99
CA GLY A 182 5.07 2.89 3.70
C GLY A 182 6.35 2.52 2.97
N SER A 183 6.77 1.26 3.09
CA SER A 183 7.92 0.77 2.33
C SER A 183 7.53 0.55 0.87
N VAL A 184 8.44 0.89 -0.05
CA VAL A 184 8.33 0.52 -1.48
C VAL A 184 8.78 -0.92 -1.69
N ASN A 185 9.68 -1.42 -0.85
CA ASN A 185 10.30 -2.74 -0.98
C ASN A 185 9.96 -3.61 0.23
N PHE A 186 9.87 -4.92 0.01
CA PHE A 186 9.36 -5.86 0.99
C PHE A 186 10.45 -6.81 1.49
N LYS A 187 10.28 -7.27 2.73
CA LYS A 187 11.14 -8.29 3.33
C LYS A 187 10.29 -9.36 3.99
N PHE A 188 10.47 -10.60 3.56
CA PHE A 188 9.64 -11.72 4.01
C PHE A 188 10.51 -12.82 4.62
N GLY A 189 10.13 -13.27 5.81
CA GLY A 189 10.76 -14.43 6.43
C GLY A 189 10.46 -15.70 5.63
N VAL A 190 11.42 -16.61 5.51
CA VAL A 190 11.19 -17.96 4.97
C VAL A 190 11.75 -18.97 5.95
N LEU A 191 10.86 -19.61 6.71
CA LEU A 191 11.20 -20.61 7.71
C LEU A 191 10.98 -22.01 7.15
N TYR A 192 12.03 -22.84 7.20
CA TYR A 192 11.93 -24.27 6.86
C TYR A 192 11.58 -25.09 8.10
N ALA A 193 10.46 -25.82 8.05
CA ALA A 193 10.00 -26.76 9.06
C ALA A 193 10.05 -28.19 8.52
N LYS A 194 10.82 -29.05 9.18
CA LYS A 194 10.84 -30.49 8.90
C LYS A 194 9.57 -31.15 9.45
N ASP A 195 9.25 -32.33 8.92
CA ASP A 195 8.15 -33.13 9.44
C ASP A 195 8.35 -33.42 10.95
N GLY A 196 7.25 -33.41 11.70
CA GLY A 196 7.22 -33.60 13.15
C GLY A 196 7.77 -32.45 14.01
N GLN A 197 8.34 -31.36 13.46
CA GLN A 197 8.81 -30.22 14.28
C GLN A 197 7.65 -29.39 14.84
N LEU A 198 7.70 -29.04 16.12
CA LEU A 198 6.60 -28.35 16.82
C LEU A 198 7.02 -27.05 17.51
N THR A 199 8.32 -26.80 17.68
CA THR A 199 8.86 -25.62 18.37
C THR A 199 9.64 -24.69 17.45
N ASP A 200 9.72 -23.41 17.80
CA ASP A 200 10.51 -22.45 17.04
C ASP A 200 12.02 -22.75 17.09
N ASP A 201 12.55 -23.17 18.24
CA ASP A 201 13.98 -23.53 18.38
C ASP A 201 14.38 -24.68 17.43
N GLU A 202 13.52 -25.69 17.22
CA GLU A 202 13.75 -26.78 16.26
C GLU A 202 13.76 -26.29 14.81
N MET A 203 12.76 -25.47 14.42
CA MET A 203 12.64 -24.95 13.05
C MET A 203 13.79 -24.00 12.70
N PHE A 204 14.15 -23.09 13.62
CA PHE A 204 15.27 -22.17 13.42
C PHE A 204 16.64 -22.86 13.45
N SER A 205 16.78 -24.03 14.09
CA SER A 205 18.03 -24.80 14.13
C SER A 205 18.30 -25.63 12.87
N ASN A 206 17.41 -25.60 11.86
CA ASN A 206 17.64 -26.31 10.60
C ASN A 206 18.80 -25.67 9.80
N GLU A 207 19.96 -26.35 9.75
CA GLU A 207 21.11 -25.92 8.93
C GLU A 207 20.82 -26.03 7.42
N THR A 208 20.15 -27.10 6.99
CA THR A 208 19.86 -27.40 5.58
C THR A 208 18.38 -27.72 5.35
N GLY A 209 17.91 -27.44 4.13
CA GLY A 209 16.56 -27.77 3.66
C GLY A 209 16.56 -28.83 2.55
N SER A 210 15.39 -29.42 2.28
CA SER A 210 15.19 -30.47 1.28
C SER A 210 15.32 -29.98 -0.17
N GLU A 211 15.39 -30.91 -1.13
CA GLU A 211 15.29 -30.60 -2.55
C GLU A 211 13.99 -29.87 -2.92
N SER A 212 12.87 -30.21 -2.28
CA SER A 212 11.57 -29.55 -2.46
C SER A 212 11.58 -28.11 -1.95
N PHE A 213 12.24 -27.87 -0.81
CA PHE A 213 12.49 -26.52 -0.32
C PHE A 213 13.40 -25.73 -1.27
N GLN A 214 14.48 -26.33 -1.79
CA GLN A 214 15.34 -25.67 -2.78
C GLN A 214 14.61 -25.38 -4.11
N ARG A 215 13.68 -26.26 -4.55
CA ARG A 215 12.78 -25.98 -5.70
C ARG A 215 11.88 -24.78 -5.41
N PHE A 216 11.30 -24.70 -4.21
CA PHE A 216 10.48 -23.57 -3.78
C PHE A 216 11.27 -22.25 -3.67
N LEU A 217 12.49 -22.26 -3.12
CA LEU A 217 13.34 -21.07 -3.06
C LEU A 217 13.66 -20.52 -4.46
N ARG A 218 14.04 -21.38 -5.41
CA ARG A 218 14.26 -21.01 -6.81
C ARG A 218 13.00 -20.52 -7.52
N LEU A 219 11.82 -20.93 -7.05
CA LEU A 219 10.54 -20.43 -7.56
C LEU A 219 10.26 -19.01 -7.05
N LEU A 220 10.56 -18.71 -5.78
CA LEU A 220 10.38 -17.36 -5.22
C LEU A 220 11.26 -16.31 -5.92
N GLY A 221 12.53 -16.62 -6.18
CA GLY A 221 13.45 -15.68 -6.81
C GLY A 221 14.85 -16.23 -7.04
N ASP A 222 15.76 -15.33 -7.40
CA ASP A 222 17.15 -15.62 -7.72
C ASP A 222 18.01 -15.65 -6.44
N THR A 223 18.99 -16.56 -6.41
CA THR A 223 20.03 -16.55 -5.36
C THR A 223 21.03 -15.43 -5.65
N VAL A 224 21.14 -14.47 -4.75
CA VAL A 224 22.06 -13.32 -4.85
C VAL A 224 23.16 -13.40 -3.80
N THR A 225 24.39 -13.02 -4.16
CA THR A 225 25.49 -12.84 -3.20
C THR A 225 25.29 -11.54 -2.44
N LEU A 226 25.31 -11.60 -1.10
CA LEU A 226 25.07 -10.43 -0.24
C LEU A 226 26.27 -9.47 -0.22
N LYS A 227 27.50 -9.99 -0.28
CA LYS A 227 28.71 -9.19 -0.30
C LYS A 227 28.78 -8.30 -1.55
N GLY A 228 28.77 -6.99 -1.35
CA GLY A 228 28.74 -6.02 -2.44
C GLY A 228 27.36 -5.84 -3.10
N TRP A 229 26.29 -6.44 -2.55
CA TRP A 229 24.93 -6.26 -3.06
C TRP A 229 24.51 -4.78 -3.01
N THR A 230 24.02 -4.27 -4.14
CA THR A 230 23.64 -2.86 -4.32
C THR A 230 22.13 -2.60 -4.31
N GLY A 231 21.31 -3.64 -4.49
CA GLY A 231 19.85 -3.52 -4.43
C GLY A 231 19.31 -3.51 -3.00
N TYR A 232 17.99 -3.57 -2.86
CA TYR A 232 17.34 -3.66 -1.55
C TYR A 232 17.84 -4.90 -0.79
N ARG A 233 18.24 -4.68 0.47
CA ARG A 233 18.94 -5.66 1.30
C ARG A 233 18.15 -6.23 2.47
N GLY A 234 16.89 -5.81 2.69
CA GLY A 234 16.04 -6.29 3.80
C GLY A 234 16.52 -6.00 5.24
N GLY A 235 17.73 -5.46 5.42
CA GLY A 235 18.42 -5.37 6.72
C GLY A 235 19.54 -6.41 6.90
N LEU A 236 19.82 -7.23 5.88
CA LEU A 236 21.00 -8.09 5.80
C LEU A 236 22.28 -7.27 5.65
N ASP A 237 23.39 -7.86 6.11
CA ASP A 237 24.73 -7.30 5.91
C ASP A 237 25.20 -7.57 4.47
N THR A 238 25.79 -6.55 3.85
CA THR A 238 26.32 -6.59 2.49
C THR A 238 27.83 -6.32 2.43
N LYS A 239 28.51 -6.31 3.58
CA LYS A 239 29.93 -5.95 3.70
C LYS A 239 30.81 -7.05 4.29
N ASN A 240 30.38 -7.65 5.40
CA ASN A 240 31.20 -8.49 6.28
C ASN A 240 30.66 -9.92 6.43
N ASP A 241 29.66 -10.30 5.62
CA ASP A 241 29.03 -11.62 5.59
C ASP A 241 28.37 -12.04 6.94
N THR A 242 28.07 -11.09 7.84
CA THR A 242 27.58 -11.41 9.20
C THR A 242 26.14 -11.93 9.24
N THR A 243 25.42 -11.87 8.11
CA THR A 243 24.06 -12.41 7.96
C THR A 243 24.01 -13.49 6.87
N GLY A 244 25.11 -14.20 6.65
CA GLY A 244 25.27 -15.17 5.57
C GLY A 244 25.91 -14.54 4.33
N THR A 245 26.24 -15.38 3.35
CA THR A 245 26.92 -14.97 2.11
C THR A 245 25.98 -14.78 0.92
N SER A 246 24.77 -15.35 0.99
CA SER A 246 23.74 -15.26 -0.04
C SER A 246 22.33 -15.25 0.54
N SER A 247 21.37 -14.77 -0.25
CA SER A 247 19.94 -14.96 0.04
C SER A 247 19.13 -15.08 -1.26
N ILE A 248 17.81 -15.25 -1.16
CA ILE A 248 16.88 -15.19 -2.29
C ILE A 248 16.33 -13.77 -2.42
N TYR A 249 16.26 -13.28 -3.66
CA TYR A 249 15.78 -11.94 -4.00
C TYR A 249 14.94 -11.97 -5.29
N THR A 250 13.99 -11.06 -5.43
CA THR A 250 13.28 -10.84 -6.71
C THR A 250 12.80 -9.40 -6.85
N VAL A 251 12.60 -8.96 -8.10
CA VAL A 251 11.77 -7.79 -8.41
C VAL A 251 10.41 -8.28 -8.90
N PHE A 252 9.33 -7.76 -8.32
CA PHE A 252 7.97 -8.11 -8.70
C PHE A 252 7.09 -6.87 -8.81
N GLN A 253 6.53 -6.63 -10.01
CA GLN A 253 5.71 -5.44 -10.32
C GLN A 253 6.36 -4.10 -9.90
N GLY A 254 7.69 -4.00 -10.03
CA GLY A 254 8.48 -2.83 -9.67
C GLY A 254 8.93 -2.76 -8.20
N HIS A 255 8.44 -3.65 -7.34
CA HIS A 255 8.87 -3.76 -5.94
C HIS A 255 10.05 -4.72 -5.81
N GLU A 256 11.10 -4.33 -5.08
CA GLU A 256 12.15 -5.26 -4.69
C GLU A 256 11.71 -6.08 -3.46
N ILE A 257 12.02 -7.36 -3.44
CA ILE A 257 11.69 -8.28 -2.35
C ILE A 257 12.95 -9.04 -1.94
N MET A 258 13.37 -8.87 -0.69
CA MET A 258 14.46 -9.63 -0.08
C MET A 258 13.88 -10.69 0.87
N PHE A 259 14.23 -11.95 0.67
CA PHE A 259 13.81 -13.02 1.59
C PHE A 259 14.83 -13.20 2.71
N HIS A 260 14.36 -13.43 3.93
CA HIS A 260 15.20 -13.86 5.05
C HIS A 260 15.05 -15.37 5.21
N VAL A 261 15.88 -16.15 4.51
CA VAL A 261 15.77 -17.61 4.46
C VAL A 261 16.49 -18.25 5.65
N SER A 262 15.77 -19.02 6.46
CA SER A 262 16.27 -19.54 7.74
C SER A 262 17.54 -20.39 7.58
N THR A 263 17.65 -21.18 6.51
CA THR A 263 18.82 -22.03 6.23
C THR A 263 19.99 -21.27 5.58
N MET A 264 19.81 -20.02 5.14
CA MET A 264 20.88 -19.18 4.54
C MET A 264 21.46 -18.17 5.56
N LEU A 265 20.70 -17.85 6.61
CA LEU A 265 21.19 -17.09 7.76
C LEU A 265 22.19 -17.93 8.60
N PRO A 266 23.16 -17.30 9.31
CA PRO A 266 24.16 -18.02 10.09
C PRO A 266 23.54 -18.92 11.17
N TYR A 267 24.21 -20.02 11.46
CA TYR A 267 23.84 -20.98 12.51
C TYR A 267 24.90 -20.97 13.61
N SER A 268 24.50 -21.11 14.87
CA SER A 268 25.40 -21.33 16.00
C SER A 268 24.92 -22.54 16.80
N ARG A 269 25.80 -23.51 17.03
CA ARG A 269 25.50 -24.74 17.80
C ARG A 269 25.32 -24.45 19.29
N GLU A 270 25.99 -23.40 19.75
CA GLU A 270 26.04 -22.92 21.12
C GLU A 270 24.75 -22.18 21.48
N ASN A 271 24.14 -21.51 20.50
CA ASN A 271 22.93 -20.71 20.67
C ASN A 271 21.66 -21.48 20.23
N LYS A 272 21.13 -22.34 21.11
CA LYS A 272 19.88 -23.10 20.85
C LYS A 272 18.69 -22.24 20.39
N GLN A 273 18.62 -20.99 20.82
CA GLN A 273 17.55 -20.06 20.43
C GLN A 273 17.76 -19.42 19.04
N GLN A 274 18.92 -19.62 18.41
CA GLN A 274 19.28 -19.05 17.10
C GLN A 274 18.95 -17.56 16.97
N VAL A 275 19.39 -16.78 17.97
CA VAL A 275 18.97 -15.38 18.14
C VAL A 275 19.17 -14.53 16.88
N GLU A 276 20.29 -14.68 16.15
CA GLU A 276 20.48 -13.92 14.90
C GLU A 276 19.48 -14.32 13.81
N ARG A 277 19.11 -15.60 13.69
CA ARG A 277 18.05 -16.03 12.75
C ARG A 277 16.70 -15.44 13.13
N LYS A 278 16.35 -15.50 14.42
CA LYS A 278 15.12 -14.90 14.97
C LYS A 278 15.11 -13.37 14.89
N ARG A 279 16.27 -12.71 14.95
CA ARG A 279 16.41 -11.26 14.82
C ARG A 279 16.07 -10.74 13.42
N HIS A 280 16.26 -11.55 12.38
CA HIS A 280 15.80 -11.21 11.03
C HIS A 280 14.33 -11.64 10.85
N ILE A 281 14.07 -12.94 10.81
CA ILE A 281 12.76 -13.52 10.48
C ILE A 281 11.67 -13.12 11.51
N GLY A 282 12.00 -13.15 12.79
CA GLY A 282 11.08 -12.76 13.87
C GLY A 282 10.79 -11.25 13.94
N ASN A 283 11.47 -10.42 13.12
CA ASN A 283 11.18 -9.00 12.92
C ASN A 283 10.56 -8.71 11.53
N ASP A 284 10.20 -9.74 10.76
CA ASP A 284 9.44 -9.61 9.52
C ASP A 284 7.94 -9.68 9.81
N ILE A 285 7.17 -8.85 9.12
CA ILE A 285 5.71 -8.75 9.29
C ILE A 285 5.02 -10.01 8.76
N VAL A 286 5.54 -10.54 7.66
CA VAL A 286 5.03 -11.73 6.99
C VAL A 286 6.13 -12.78 6.92
N THR A 287 5.81 -14.01 7.33
CA THR A 287 6.72 -15.16 7.24
C THR A 287 6.08 -16.30 6.46
N ILE A 288 6.74 -16.75 5.40
CA ILE A 288 6.45 -18.01 4.74
C ILE A 288 6.99 -19.15 5.62
N VAL A 289 6.17 -20.16 5.90
CA VAL A 289 6.59 -21.41 6.53
C VAL A 289 6.49 -22.51 5.50
N PHE A 290 7.62 -23.04 5.05
CA PHE A 290 7.65 -24.22 4.20
C PHE A 290 7.69 -25.45 5.09
N GLN A 291 6.61 -26.23 5.10
CA GLN A 291 6.48 -27.42 5.93
C GLN A 291 6.63 -28.71 5.09
N GLU A 292 7.56 -29.57 5.50
CA GLU A 292 7.64 -30.97 5.07
C GLU A 292 6.64 -31.86 5.82
N GLY A 293 6.39 -33.04 5.26
CA GLY A 293 5.42 -34.01 5.77
C GLY A 293 4.14 -34.09 4.92
N GLU A 294 3.28 -35.05 5.24
CA GLU A 294 2.02 -35.28 4.54
C GLU A 294 0.89 -34.41 5.10
N GLU A 295 -0.32 -34.47 4.52
CA GLU A 295 -1.46 -33.73 5.07
C GLU A 295 -1.85 -34.21 6.48
N SER A 296 -1.61 -35.49 6.76
CA SER A 296 -1.77 -36.15 8.07
C SER A 296 -0.76 -35.68 9.12
N SER A 297 0.40 -35.13 8.73
CA SER A 297 1.41 -34.63 9.67
C SER A 297 0.91 -33.41 10.45
N PRO A 298 1.25 -33.27 11.75
CA PRO A 298 0.85 -32.14 12.59
C PRO A 298 1.06 -30.79 11.90
N ALA A 299 -0.03 -30.06 11.65
CA ALA A 299 0.03 -28.79 10.94
C ALA A 299 0.68 -27.70 11.79
N PHE A 300 1.55 -26.91 11.17
CA PHE A 300 2.09 -25.68 11.76
C PHE A 300 0.96 -24.79 12.31
N LYS A 301 1.21 -24.18 13.48
CA LYS A 301 0.36 -23.16 14.08
C LYS A 301 1.21 -21.90 14.37
N PRO A 302 0.72 -20.68 14.08
CA PRO A 302 1.38 -19.42 14.44
C PRO A 302 1.90 -19.35 15.88
N SER A 303 1.16 -19.93 16.84
CA SER A 303 1.52 -19.98 18.26
C SER A 303 2.85 -20.70 18.54
N MET A 304 3.32 -21.56 17.64
CA MET A 304 4.64 -22.20 17.74
C MET A 304 5.78 -21.17 17.65
N ILE A 305 5.62 -20.09 16.88
CA ILE A 305 6.63 -19.04 16.69
C ILE A 305 6.48 -17.93 17.74
N ARG A 306 7.60 -17.50 18.33
CA ARG A 306 7.63 -16.37 19.27
C ARG A 306 8.06 -15.10 18.55
N SER A 307 7.11 -14.30 18.10
CA SER A 307 7.35 -12.95 17.55
C SER A 307 6.29 -11.95 18.03
N HIS A 308 6.68 -10.67 18.12
CA HIS A 308 5.78 -9.52 18.30
C HIS A 308 5.62 -8.68 17.01
N PHE A 309 6.27 -9.10 15.91
CA PHE A 309 6.28 -8.40 14.63
C PHE A 309 5.62 -9.19 13.51
N THR A 310 5.68 -10.53 13.55
CA THR A 310 5.07 -11.39 12.53
C THR A 310 3.57 -11.52 12.79
N HIS A 311 2.77 -10.84 11.98
CA HIS A 311 1.30 -10.84 12.08
C HIS A 311 0.65 -11.78 11.05
N ILE A 312 1.41 -12.23 10.03
CA ILE A 312 0.94 -13.10 8.96
C ILE A 312 1.91 -14.27 8.74
N PHE A 313 1.36 -15.48 8.67
CA PHE A 313 2.09 -16.69 8.28
C PHE A 313 1.48 -17.29 7.01
N ALA A 314 2.30 -17.54 5.99
CA ALA A 314 1.92 -18.25 4.78
C ALA A 314 2.50 -19.67 4.83
N LEU A 315 1.68 -20.64 5.23
CA LEU A 315 2.07 -22.04 5.30
C LEU A 315 1.99 -22.67 3.90
N VAL A 316 3.14 -23.11 3.41
CA VAL A 316 3.30 -23.78 2.12
C VAL A 316 3.67 -25.24 2.36
N ARG A 317 2.92 -26.15 1.75
CA ARG A 317 3.29 -27.58 1.61
C ARG A 317 3.43 -27.91 0.12
N TYR A 318 4.38 -28.77 -0.23
CA TYR A 318 4.59 -29.23 -1.60
C TYR A 318 4.29 -30.73 -1.70
N ASN A 319 3.35 -31.11 -2.56
CA ASN A 319 2.98 -32.48 -2.81
C ASN A 319 3.75 -33.03 -4.02
N LYS A 320 4.65 -33.98 -3.75
CA LYS A 320 5.50 -34.64 -4.75
C LYS A 320 4.72 -35.53 -5.73
N GLN A 321 3.55 -36.04 -5.35
CA GLN A 321 2.79 -37.02 -6.14
C GLN A 321 2.07 -36.38 -7.33
N ASN A 322 1.65 -35.12 -7.19
CA ASN A 322 0.88 -34.37 -8.18
C ASN A 322 1.57 -33.05 -8.61
N ASP A 323 2.86 -32.90 -8.28
CA ASP A 323 3.71 -31.71 -8.51
C ASP A 323 2.99 -30.38 -8.19
N SER A 324 2.35 -30.28 -7.01
CA SER A 324 1.53 -29.11 -6.64
C SER A 324 1.95 -28.48 -5.32
N TYR A 325 1.64 -27.18 -5.18
CA TYR A 325 1.78 -26.44 -3.93
C TYR A 325 0.41 -26.23 -3.28
N ARG A 326 0.32 -26.42 -1.96
CA ARG A 326 -0.86 -26.08 -1.16
C ARG A 326 -0.54 -24.91 -0.23
N LEU A 327 -1.42 -23.92 -0.19
CA LEU A 327 -1.28 -22.70 0.59
C LEU A 327 -2.32 -22.65 1.73
N LYS A 328 -1.91 -22.16 2.89
CA LYS A 328 -2.79 -21.79 4.00
C LYS A 328 -2.30 -20.49 4.61
N ILE A 329 -3.17 -19.50 4.76
CA ILE A 329 -2.81 -18.20 5.36
C ILE A 329 -3.33 -18.14 6.79
N PHE A 330 -2.49 -17.64 7.69
CA PHE A 330 -2.87 -17.22 9.02
C PHE A 330 -2.58 -15.73 9.15
N SER A 331 -3.54 -14.91 9.57
CA SER A 331 -3.31 -13.50 9.94
C SER A 331 -3.88 -13.22 11.33
N GLU A 332 -3.30 -12.32 12.11
CA GLU A 332 -3.94 -11.91 13.38
C GLU A 332 -5.37 -11.37 13.15
N GLU A 333 -6.26 -11.52 14.15
CA GLU A 333 -7.64 -10.99 14.10
C GLU A 333 -7.67 -9.47 13.84
N SER A 334 -6.61 -8.75 14.23
CA SER A 334 -6.43 -7.30 14.08
C SER A 334 -6.16 -6.83 12.65
N VAL A 335 -5.59 -7.69 11.80
CA VAL A 335 -5.22 -7.33 10.42
C VAL A 335 -6.49 -7.23 9.56
N PRO A 336 -6.67 -6.17 8.74
CA PRO A 336 -7.76 -6.08 7.76
C PRO A 336 -7.85 -7.29 6.82
N LEU A 337 -8.91 -7.37 6.02
CA LEU A 337 -8.95 -8.32 4.90
C LEU A 337 -8.01 -7.85 3.79
N PHE A 338 -7.33 -8.78 3.13
CA PHE A 338 -6.39 -8.50 2.04
C PHE A 338 -6.45 -9.62 0.99
N GLY A 339 -6.48 -9.24 -0.29
CA GLY A 339 -6.57 -10.15 -1.42
C GLY A 339 -5.20 -10.67 -1.89
N PRO A 340 -5.19 -11.54 -2.92
CA PRO A 340 -6.36 -12.25 -3.46
C PRO A 340 -6.96 -13.24 -2.43
N PRO A 341 -8.25 -13.60 -2.52
CA PRO A 341 -8.80 -14.73 -1.77
C PRO A 341 -8.13 -16.04 -2.20
N LEU A 342 -8.01 -17.02 -1.30
CA LEU A 342 -7.50 -18.35 -1.67
C LEU A 342 -8.48 -19.07 -2.62
N PRO A 343 -7.99 -19.82 -3.62
CA PRO A 343 -8.86 -20.72 -4.39
C PRO A 343 -9.41 -21.86 -3.50
N SER A 344 -10.51 -22.47 -3.94
CA SER A 344 -11.11 -23.65 -3.33
C SER A 344 -11.05 -24.81 -4.35
N PRO A 345 -10.22 -25.85 -4.13
CA PRO A 345 -9.24 -26.01 -3.05
C PRO A 345 -8.02 -25.08 -3.19
N PRO A 346 -7.24 -24.81 -2.12
CA PRO A 346 -6.11 -23.88 -2.13
C PRO A 346 -4.83 -24.54 -2.68
N VAL A 347 -4.94 -25.20 -3.83
CA VAL A 347 -3.91 -26.04 -4.45
C VAL A 347 -3.58 -25.51 -5.83
N PHE A 348 -2.29 -25.38 -6.13
CA PHE A 348 -1.77 -24.80 -7.35
C PHE A 348 -0.86 -25.81 -8.07
N THR A 349 -1.26 -26.23 -9.27
CA THR A 349 -0.47 -27.10 -10.15
C THR A 349 0.43 -26.31 -11.09
N ASN A 350 0.05 -25.08 -11.46
CA ASN A 350 0.94 -24.16 -12.17
C ASN A 350 1.83 -23.41 -11.17
N HIS A 351 3.14 -23.65 -11.24
CA HIS A 351 4.12 -23.12 -10.29
C HIS A 351 4.31 -21.60 -10.43
N GLN A 352 4.23 -21.07 -11.65
CA GLN A 352 4.36 -19.62 -11.87
C GLN A 352 3.12 -18.86 -11.37
N GLU A 353 1.93 -19.44 -11.52
CA GLU A 353 0.69 -18.90 -10.96
C GLU A 353 0.73 -18.91 -9.43
N PHE A 354 1.18 -20.00 -8.81
CA PHE A 354 1.42 -20.07 -7.36
C PHE A 354 2.37 -18.97 -6.88
N ARG A 355 3.49 -18.78 -7.61
CA ARG A 355 4.47 -17.75 -7.29
C ARG A 355 3.86 -16.35 -7.35
N ASP A 356 3.17 -16.02 -8.43
CA ASP A 356 2.55 -14.71 -8.63
C ASP A 356 1.42 -14.47 -7.59
N PHE A 357 0.63 -15.50 -7.27
CA PHE A 357 -0.36 -15.48 -6.18
C PHE A 357 0.30 -15.12 -4.85
N VAL A 358 1.32 -15.90 -4.46
CA VAL A 358 1.96 -15.77 -3.15
C VAL A 358 2.56 -14.37 -3.01
N LEU A 359 3.35 -13.89 -3.97
CA LEU A 359 3.98 -12.57 -3.84
C LEU A 359 2.94 -11.45 -3.66
N VAL A 360 1.84 -11.46 -4.41
CA VAL A 360 0.77 -10.48 -4.20
C VAL A 360 0.11 -10.64 -2.83
N LYS A 361 -0.25 -11.86 -2.42
CA LYS A 361 -0.89 -12.12 -1.13
C LYS A 361 -0.03 -11.67 0.05
N LEU A 362 1.30 -11.85 -0.03
CA LEU A 362 2.24 -11.39 1.01
C LEU A 362 2.37 -9.87 1.02
N ILE A 363 2.47 -9.22 -0.15
CA ILE A 363 2.57 -7.75 -0.24
C ILE A 363 1.29 -7.07 0.27
N ASN A 364 0.12 -7.52 -0.19
CA ASN A 364 -1.17 -7.00 0.26
C ASN A 364 -1.35 -7.23 1.77
N GLY A 365 -0.92 -8.40 2.28
CA GLY A 365 -0.92 -8.72 3.71
C GLY A 365 -0.03 -7.79 4.55
N GLU A 366 1.19 -7.47 4.09
CA GLU A 366 2.05 -6.52 4.78
C GLU A 366 1.44 -5.11 4.78
N LYS A 367 0.93 -4.64 3.63
CA LYS A 367 0.23 -3.35 3.50
C LYS A 367 -0.95 -3.25 4.48
N ALA A 368 -1.82 -4.27 4.52
CA ALA A 368 -2.95 -4.33 5.46
C ALA A 368 -2.49 -4.33 6.92
N THR A 369 -1.41 -5.06 7.24
CA THR A 369 -0.86 -5.07 8.60
C THR A 369 -0.36 -3.70 9.05
N LEU A 370 0.22 -2.90 8.16
CA LEU A 370 0.64 -1.54 8.48
C LEU A 370 -0.54 -0.63 8.89
N GLU A 371 -1.76 -0.88 8.39
CA GLU A 371 -2.96 -0.11 8.77
C GLU A 371 -3.44 -0.37 10.20
N THR A 372 -3.07 -1.51 10.79
CA THR A 372 -3.46 -1.87 12.17
C THR A 372 -3.04 -0.79 13.18
N PRO A 373 -3.76 -0.63 14.31
CA PRO A 373 -3.45 0.41 15.30
C PRO A 373 -2.02 0.38 15.84
N THR A 374 -1.40 -0.80 15.94
CA THR A 374 -0.04 -0.98 16.48
C THR A 374 1.04 -0.39 15.56
N PHE A 375 0.89 -0.48 14.24
CA PHE A 375 1.82 0.08 13.26
C PHE A 375 1.44 1.51 12.86
N SER A 376 0.16 1.80 12.61
CA SER A 376 -0.30 3.14 12.21
C SER A 376 0.01 4.21 13.27
N GLN A 377 -0.21 3.92 14.56
CA GLN A 377 0.15 4.86 15.64
C GLN A 377 1.67 5.06 15.78
N LYS A 378 2.49 4.02 15.58
CA LYS A 378 3.96 4.15 15.58
C LYS A 378 4.42 5.05 14.43
N ARG A 379 3.88 4.83 13.22
CA ARG A 379 4.15 5.70 12.04
C ARG A 379 3.72 7.15 12.27
N GLN A 380 2.52 7.39 12.82
CA GLN A 380 2.05 8.74 13.18
C GLN A 380 2.99 9.45 14.18
N ARG A 381 3.47 8.75 15.22
CA ARG A 381 4.43 9.34 16.19
C ARG A 381 5.77 9.70 15.53
N THR A 382 6.30 8.83 14.67
CA THR A 382 7.52 9.11 13.91
C THR A 382 7.34 10.30 12.98
N LEU A 383 6.19 10.37 12.27
CA LEU A 383 5.85 11.49 11.39
C LEU A 383 5.70 12.81 12.17
N ASP A 384 5.00 12.84 13.31
CA ASP A 384 4.89 14.03 14.16
C ASP A 384 6.25 14.51 14.67
N MET A 385 7.13 13.59 15.09
CA MET A 385 8.51 13.90 15.50
C MET A 385 9.30 14.55 14.36
N LEU A 386 9.26 13.98 13.15
CA LEU A 386 9.98 14.52 11.99
C LEU A 386 9.42 15.88 11.54
N ILE A 387 8.09 16.05 11.49
CA ILE A 387 7.43 17.33 11.19
C ILE A 387 7.84 18.40 12.22
N ARG A 388 7.89 18.05 13.51
CA ARG A 388 8.32 18.99 14.57
C ARG A 388 9.80 19.37 14.45
N SER A 389 10.69 18.42 14.15
CA SER A 389 12.11 18.69 13.90
C SER A 389 12.27 19.64 12.72
N LEU A 390 11.71 19.28 11.56
CA LEU A 390 11.79 20.08 10.34
C LEU A 390 11.21 21.50 10.54
N TYR A 391 10.13 21.63 11.30
CA TYR A 391 9.58 22.93 11.66
C TYR A 391 10.56 23.76 12.51
N GLN A 392 11.20 23.15 13.52
CA GLN A 392 12.19 23.84 14.36
C GLN A 392 13.41 24.29 13.54
N ASP A 393 13.89 23.46 12.61
CA ASP A 393 15.03 23.77 11.75
C ASP A 393 14.73 24.94 10.78
N LEU A 394 13.48 25.08 10.32
CA LEU A 394 13.04 26.16 9.42
C LEU A 394 12.69 27.48 10.12
N VAL A 395 12.36 27.45 11.41
CA VAL A 395 11.94 28.65 12.18
C VAL A 395 12.95 29.80 12.11
N PRO A 396 14.28 29.62 12.26
CA PRO A 396 15.24 30.71 12.20
C PRO A 396 15.23 31.48 10.87
N ASP A 397 15.14 30.78 9.73
CA ASP A 397 15.19 31.41 8.41
C ASP A 397 13.86 32.05 8.01
N LEU A 398 12.75 31.56 8.59
CA LEU A 398 11.43 32.17 8.49
C LEU A 398 11.34 33.56 9.14
N HIS A 399 12.25 33.86 10.09
CA HIS A 399 12.40 35.17 10.72
C HIS A 399 13.37 36.09 9.96
N LYS A 400 14.41 35.55 9.30
CA LYS A 400 15.35 36.34 8.48
C LYS A 400 14.72 36.87 7.18
N ASN A 401 13.85 36.07 6.54
CA ASN A 401 13.26 36.41 5.23
C ASN A 401 12.08 37.40 5.27
N MET A 402 11.91 38.17 6.36
CA MET A 402 10.80 39.11 6.56
C MET A 402 10.66 40.21 5.48
N LEU A 403 11.69 40.44 4.65
CA LEU A 403 11.72 41.47 3.61
C LEU A 403 11.15 41.04 2.25
N ASN A 404 11.00 39.74 1.97
CA ASN A 404 10.51 39.21 0.68
C ASN A 404 9.07 38.71 0.76
N ARG A 405 8.16 39.57 1.21
CA ARG A 405 6.73 39.24 1.37
C ARG A 405 6.01 39.27 0.00
N ARG A 406 6.06 38.17 -0.76
CA ARG A 406 5.17 37.99 -1.93
C ARG A 406 3.71 38.04 -1.49
N SER A 407 2.86 38.67 -2.30
CA SER A 407 1.41 38.63 -2.12
C SER A 407 0.88 37.24 -2.45
N PHE A 408 -0.22 36.87 -1.81
CA PHE A 408 -0.89 35.57 -1.93
C PHE A 408 -1.54 35.31 -3.31
N SER A 409 -1.46 36.29 -4.22
CA SER A 409 -2.04 36.28 -5.57
C SER A 409 -1.23 35.51 -6.61
N ASP A 410 0.07 35.33 -6.40
CA ASP A 410 1.01 34.99 -7.49
C ASP A 410 1.21 33.48 -7.62
N VAL A 411 0.12 32.71 -7.71
CA VAL A 411 0.12 31.24 -7.91
C VAL A 411 0.35 30.88 -9.40
N LEU A 412 1.24 31.65 -10.04
CA LEU A 412 1.63 31.69 -11.48
C LEU A 412 0.55 32.16 -12.47
N PRO A 413 0.91 32.92 -13.55
CA PRO A 413 2.12 33.73 -13.82
C PRO A 413 1.83 35.26 -13.75
N GLU A 414 2.75 36.21 -13.94
CA GLU A 414 4.21 36.18 -14.11
C GLU A 414 4.88 36.84 -12.87
N SER A 415 6.08 37.43 -13.00
CA SER A 415 6.55 38.51 -12.10
C SER A 415 7.42 39.50 -12.89
N PRO A 416 7.63 40.76 -12.43
CA PRO A 416 8.20 41.81 -13.28
C PRO A 416 9.60 41.52 -13.85
N LYS A 417 9.85 42.05 -15.06
CA LYS A 417 10.95 41.67 -15.96
C LYS A 417 12.38 41.77 -15.41
N SER A 418 12.64 42.54 -14.35
CA SER A 418 13.98 42.66 -13.72
C SER A 418 14.28 41.56 -12.69
N THR A 419 13.26 41.07 -11.97
CA THR A 419 13.37 39.97 -11.00
C THR A 419 13.42 38.59 -11.64
N ARG A 420 12.94 38.48 -12.89
CA ARG A 420 12.74 37.24 -13.64
C ARG A 420 13.99 36.35 -13.71
N LYS A 421 15.16 36.88 -14.07
CA LYS A 421 16.41 36.08 -14.20
C LYS A 421 16.87 35.42 -12.89
N LYS A 422 16.63 36.07 -11.74
CA LYS A 422 16.98 35.51 -10.42
C LYS A 422 15.99 34.43 -9.99
N GLU A 423 14.71 34.61 -10.32
CA GLU A 423 13.68 33.60 -10.07
C GLU A 423 13.84 32.37 -10.98
N GLU A 424 14.11 32.57 -12.26
CA GLU A 424 14.44 31.51 -13.23
C GLU A 424 15.64 30.68 -12.75
N ALA A 425 16.72 31.33 -12.28
CA ALA A 425 17.89 30.64 -11.73
C ALA A 425 17.54 29.82 -10.46
N ARG A 426 16.72 30.37 -9.55
CA ARG A 426 16.23 29.67 -8.35
C ARG A 426 15.39 28.45 -8.71
N GLN A 427 14.48 28.57 -9.68
CA GLN A 427 13.64 27.49 -10.15
C GLN A 427 14.46 26.40 -10.86
N ALA A 428 15.46 26.78 -11.67
CA ALA A 428 16.38 25.84 -12.31
C ALA A 428 17.21 25.05 -11.28
N GLU A 429 17.73 25.71 -10.24
CA GLU A 429 18.43 25.03 -9.14
C GLU A 429 17.50 24.07 -8.37
N PHE A 430 16.28 24.52 -8.07
CA PHE A 430 15.26 23.73 -7.39
C PHE A 430 14.91 22.45 -8.18
N VAL A 431 14.67 22.57 -9.48
CA VAL A 431 14.41 21.44 -10.40
C VAL A 431 15.62 20.51 -10.47
N ARG A 432 16.84 21.05 -10.60
CA ARG A 432 18.08 20.26 -10.65
C ARG A 432 18.27 19.43 -9.39
N LEU A 433 18.02 19.99 -8.20
CA LEU A 433 18.10 19.23 -6.95
C LEU A 433 17.03 18.14 -6.89
N GLY A 434 15.78 18.46 -7.28
CA GLY A 434 14.70 17.48 -7.35
C GLY A 434 15.00 16.32 -8.29
N GLN A 435 15.62 16.58 -9.45
CA GLN A 435 16.10 15.55 -10.39
C GLN A 435 17.22 14.70 -9.79
N ALA A 436 18.19 15.32 -9.11
CA ALA A 436 19.28 14.60 -8.44
C ALA A 436 18.78 13.71 -7.30
N LEU A 437 17.81 14.18 -6.50
CA LEU A 437 17.13 13.39 -5.47
C LEU A 437 16.38 12.21 -6.10
N LYS A 438 15.59 12.45 -7.16
CA LYS A 438 14.83 11.42 -7.86
C LYS A 438 15.74 10.31 -8.40
N LEU A 439 16.82 10.68 -9.09
CA LEU A 439 17.83 9.74 -9.58
C LEU A 439 18.48 8.96 -8.44
N LYS A 440 18.86 9.62 -7.35
CA LYS A 440 19.47 8.98 -6.18
C LYS A 440 18.56 7.95 -5.52
N THR A 441 17.27 8.26 -5.37
CA THR A 441 16.27 7.33 -4.81
C THR A 441 16.01 6.16 -5.77
N THR A 442 15.95 6.39 -7.09
CA THR A 442 15.86 5.30 -8.08
C THR A 442 17.07 4.37 -8.05
N VAL A 443 18.30 4.92 -8.02
CA VAL A 443 19.55 4.12 -8.03
C VAL A 443 19.73 3.31 -6.75
N LYS A 444 19.19 3.78 -5.62
CA LYS A 444 19.18 3.02 -4.36
C LYS A 444 18.16 1.87 -4.30
N GLY A 445 17.21 1.83 -5.23
CA GLY A 445 16.06 0.93 -5.14
C GLY A 445 14.91 1.43 -4.26
N ASP A 446 15.08 2.53 -3.53
CA ASP A 446 14.06 3.12 -2.62
C ASP A 446 12.80 3.67 -3.34
N ALA A 447 12.73 3.53 -4.67
CA ALA A 447 11.56 3.81 -5.49
C ALA A 447 11.40 2.75 -6.58
N THR A 448 10.15 2.43 -6.92
CA THR A 448 9.80 1.59 -8.07
C THR A 448 10.45 2.17 -9.32
N ALA A 449 11.38 1.43 -9.92
CA ALA A 449 11.86 1.75 -11.26
C ALA A 449 10.65 1.77 -12.21
N ASN A 450 10.62 2.71 -13.15
CA ASN A 450 9.56 2.80 -14.15
C ASN A 450 9.35 1.40 -14.79
N LEU A 451 8.10 0.93 -14.90
CA LEU A 451 7.73 -0.44 -15.31
C LEU A 451 8.31 -0.91 -16.66
N ALA A 452 8.92 0.01 -17.44
CA ALA A 452 9.57 -0.21 -18.73
C ALA A 452 10.60 -1.35 -18.76
N THR A 453 11.20 -1.76 -17.65
CA THR A 453 12.17 -2.87 -17.59
C THR A 453 11.57 -4.23 -17.21
N THR A 454 10.30 -4.32 -16.81
CA THR A 454 9.59 -5.60 -16.59
C THR A 454 8.55 -5.84 -17.68
N SER A 455 9.04 -6.16 -18.88
CA SER A 455 8.25 -6.25 -20.11
C SER A 455 7.38 -7.51 -20.20
N PHE A 456 6.26 -7.56 -19.47
CA PHE A 456 5.16 -8.50 -19.73
C PHE A 456 3.73 -7.91 -19.60
N CYS A 457 3.56 -6.70 -19.07
CA CYS A 457 2.25 -6.01 -19.08
C CYS A 457 2.27 -4.88 -20.11
N LYS A 458 1.43 -4.95 -21.16
CA LYS A 458 1.35 -3.92 -22.23
C LYS A 458 0.49 -2.71 -21.87
N LYS A 459 -0.18 -2.74 -20.72
CA LYS A 459 -0.89 -1.62 -20.08
C LYS A 459 -0.54 -1.60 -18.60
N GLU A 460 -0.40 -0.43 -18.01
CA GLU A 460 -0.26 -0.35 -16.54
C GLU A 460 -1.64 -0.58 -15.90
N PRO A 461 -1.77 -1.30 -14.76
CA PRO A 461 -3.08 -1.55 -14.12
C PRO A 461 -3.83 -0.27 -13.68
N TRP A 462 -3.11 0.84 -13.60
CA TRP A 462 -3.59 2.18 -13.22
C TRP A 462 -3.56 3.16 -14.42
N GLU A 463 -3.51 2.64 -15.66
CA GLU A 463 -3.69 3.45 -16.86
C GLU A 463 -5.15 3.97 -16.94
N SER A 464 -5.34 5.29 -16.92
CA SER A 464 -6.67 5.88 -16.93
C SER A 464 -7.40 5.61 -18.25
N GLN A 465 -8.47 4.81 -18.20
CA GLN A 465 -9.36 4.56 -19.34
C GLN A 465 -10.28 5.76 -19.61
N SER A 466 -10.46 6.10 -20.88
CA SER A 466 -11.34 7.20 -21.31
C SER A 466 -12.63 6.63 -21.91
N PHE A 467 -13.67 6.53 -21.09
CA PHE A 467 -14.99 6.03 -21.49
C PHE A 467 -15.73 6.94 -22.48
N CYS A 468 -15.52 8.25 -22.38
CA CYS A 468 -16.14 9.23 -23.26
C CYS A 468 -15.27 10.48 -23.38
N SER A 469 -15.12 11.00 -24.60
CA SER A 469 -14.34 12.23 -24.87
C SER A 469 -15.17 13.51 -24.74
N ASN A 470 -16.47 13.44 -25.04
CA ASN A 470 -17.43 14.55 -24.99
C ASN A 470 -18.73 14.06 -24.33
N PHE A 471 -18.86 14.26 -23.02
CA PHE A 471 -20.04 13.85 -22.28
C PHE A 471 -21.06 15.00 -22.17
N PRO A 472 -22.34 14.81 -22.55
CA PRO A 472 -23.29 15.92 -22.72
C PRO A 472 -23.98 16.39 -21.42
N HIS A 473 -23.67 15.79 -20.27
CA HIS A 473 -24.37 16.00 -19.00
C HIS A 473 -23.43 16.45 -17.88
N GLU A 474 -23.94 17.17 -16.87
CA GLU A 474 -23.15 17.60 -15.72
C GLU A 474 -22.93 16.41 -14.76
N VAL A 475 -21.68 15.95 -14.63
CA VAL A 475 -21.34 14.84 -13.73
C VAL A 475 -21.31 15.30 -12.27
N VAL A 476 -22.13 14.66 -11.43
CA VAL A 476 -22.23 14.93 -9.99
C VAL A 476 -21.27 14.02 -9.21
N CYS A 477 -21.29 12.72 -9.51
CA CYS A 477 -20.40 11.70 -8.96
C CYS A 477 -20.47 10.44 -9.86
N ALA A 478 -19.47 9.57 -9.75
CA ALA A 478 -19.40 8.30 -10.47
C ALA A 478 -18.66 7.26 -9.64
N ASP A 479 -18.81 5.98 -9.98
CA ASP A 479 -17.97 4.87 -9.51
C ASP A 479 -17.91 3.76 -10.58
N SER A 480 -16.93 2.86 -10.49
CA SER A 480 -16.81 1.72 -11.41
C SER A 480 -17.88 0.66 -11.14
N TRP A 481 -18.27 -0.07 -12.20
CA TRP A 481 -19.05 -1.29 -12.08
C TRP A 481 -18.59 -2.27 -13.17
N GLY A 482 -17.73 -3.21 -12.79
CA GLY A 482 -17.09 -4.18 -13.68
C GLY A 482 -16.12 -3.48 -14.64
N GLN A 483 -16.39 -3.58 -15.94
CA GLN A 483 -15.64 -2.83 -16.97
C GLN A 483 -16.29 -1.49 -17.33
N SER A 484 -17.44 -1.14 -16.75
CA SER A 484 -18.22 0.05 -17.08
C SER A 484 -18.18 1.09 -15.95
N LEU A 485 -18.62 2.32 -16.25
CA LEU A 485 -18.66 3.43 -15.30
C LEU A 485 -20.11 3.85 -15.02
N LEU A 486 -20.53 3.82 -13.77
CA LEU A 486 -21.85 4.30 -13.34
C LEU A 486 -21.74 5.79 -12.96
N VAL A 487 -22.51 6.66 -13.62
CA VAL A 487 -22.36 8.12 -13.53
C VAL A 487 -23.70 8.77 -13.16
N SER A 488 -23.73 9.49 -12.03
CA SER A 488 -24.86 10.34 -11.66
C SER A 488 -24.74 11.71 -12.32
N THR A 489 -25.80 12.12 -12.99
CA THR A 489 -25.87 13.34 -13.80
C THR A 489 -27.10 14.19 -13.50
N ASP A 490 -27.27 15.32 -14.19
CA ASP A 490 -28.52 16.11 -14.22
C ASP A 490 -29.67 15.40 -14.95
N ALA A 491 -29.38 14.48 -15.87
CA ALA A 491 -30.37 13.70 -16.62
C ALA A 491 -30.84 12.40 -15.92
N GLY A 492 -30.09 11.92 -14.92
CA GLY A 492 -30.32 10.64 -14.25
C GLY A 492 -29.00 9.92 -13.96
N ILE A 493 -29.07 8.62 -13.72
CA ILE A 493 -27.89 7.77 -13.54
C ILE A 493 -27.69 6.95 -14.80
N LEU A 494 -26.53 7.12 -15.42
CA LEU A 494 -26.16 6.52 -16.69
C LEU A 494 -25.03 5.52 -16.46
N LEU A 495 -25.15 4.31 -17.00
CA LEU A 495 -24.05 3.37 -17.18
C LEU A 495 -23.37 3.69 -18.51
N ILE A 496 -22.06 3.88 -18.48
CA ILE A 496 -21.23 4.17 -19.65
C ILE A 496 -20.26 3.01 -19.82
N ASP A 497 -20.23 2.43 -21.01
CA ASP A 497 -19.29 1.37 -21.38
C ASP A 497 -18.44 1.84 -22.58
N ASP A 498 -17.23 1.30 -22.72
CA ASP A 498 -16.24 1.82 -23.67
C ASP A 498 -16.72 1.63 -25.12
N GLY A 499 -16.90 2.74 -25.84
CA GLY A 499 -17.42 2.76 -27.21
C GLY A 499 -18.92 2.49 -27.37
N GLN A 500 -19.70 2.35 -26.29
CA GLN A 500 -21.14 2.09 -26.33
C GLN A 500 -21.99 3.33 -26.00
N PRO A 501 -23.26 3.42 -26.46
CA PRO A 501 -24.18 4.45 -26.03
C PRO A 501 -24.52 4.28 -24.53
N SER A 502 -24.58 5.40 -23.80
CA SER A 502 -24.89 5.39 -22.36
C SER A 502 -26.29 4.87 -22.07
N VAL A 503 -26.42 3.90 -21.17
CA VAL A 503 -27.69 3.29 -20.76
C VAL A 503 -28.21 3.96 -19.49
N GLN A 504 -29.46 4.41 -19.47
CA GLN A 504 -30.06 5.01 -18.28
C GLN A 504 -30.52 3.93 -17.29
N VAL A 505 -29.84 3.82 -16.14
CA VAL A 505 -30.15 2.86 -15.07
C VAL A 505 -31.22 3.40 -14.12
N PHE A 506 -31.16 4.68 -13.81
CA PHE A 506 -32.17 5.38 -13.02
C PHE A 506 -32.48 6.75 -13.65
N ASP A 507 -33.72 7.21 -13.51
CA ASP A 507 -34.11 8.53 -14.00
C ASP A 507 -33.68 9.69 -13.08
N LYS A 508 -33.89 10.92 -13.56
CA LYS A 508 -33.62 12.17 -12.84
C LYS A 508 -34.38 12.35 -11.52
N THR A 509 -35.33 11.48 -11.14
CA THR A 509 -35.98 11.55 -9.83
C THR A 509 -35.04 11.11 -8.70
N LEU A 510 -34.03 10.29 -9.01
CA LEU A 510 -33.04 9.79 -8.06
C LEU A 510 -31.74 10.62 -8.11
N GLN A 511 -31.77 11.81 -7.49
CA GLN A 511 -30.57 12.65 -7.38
C GLN A 511 -29.57 12.10 -6.35
N ILE A 512 -28.59 11.33 -6.83
CA ILE A 512 -27.43 10.91 -6.04
C ILE A 512 -26.39 12.03 -5.99
N LYS A 513 -25.86 12.30 -4.79
CA LYS A 513 -24.76 13.25 -4.56
C LYS A 513 -23.43 12.57 -4.22
N GLN A 514 -23.46 11.27 -3.97
CA GLN A 514 -22.31 10.41 -3.72
C GLN A 514 -22.76 8.96 -3.89
N MET A 515 -22.01 8.18 -4.65
CA MET A 515 -22.20 6.74 -4.79
C MET A 515 -20.96 5.98 -4.35
N HIS A 516 -21.13 4.69 -4.08
CA HIS A 516 -20.06 3.72 -4.02
C HIS A 516 -20.58 2.34 -4.48
N VAL A 517 -19.87 1.66 -5.36
CA VAL A 517 -20.18 0.30 -5.80
C VAL A 517 -19.19 -0.66 -5.11
N LEU A 518 -19.73 -1.66 -4.42
CA LEU A 518 -18.97 -2.73 -3.78
C LEU A 518 -19.25 -4.03 -4.54
N GLU A 519 -18.58 -4.19 -5.68
CA GLU A 519 -18.77 -5.32 -6.60
C GLU A 519 -18.61 -6.67 -5.91
N ALA A 520 -17.58 -6.82 -5.07
CA ALA A 520 -17.32 -8.04 -4.30
C ALA A 520 -18.42 -8.41 -3.27
N LEU A 521 -19.47 -7.58 -3.13
CA LEU A 521 -20.62 -7.78 -2.25
C LEU A 521 -21.97 -7.60 -2.97
N ASP A 522 -21.97 -7.32 -4.28
CA ASP A 522 -23.15 -6.93 -5.07
C ASP A 522 -23.97 -5.77 -4.46
N LEU A 523 -23.28 -4.77 -3.88
CA LEU A 523 -23.92 -3.63 -3.20
C LEU A 523 -23.66 -2.29 -3.89
N PHE A 524 -24.75 -1.57 -4.21
CA PHE A 524 -24.73 -0.17 -4.58
C PHE A 524 -25.13 0.71 -3.38
N ILE A 525 -24.22 1.55 -2.92
CA ILE A 525 -24.43 2.49 -1.82
C ILE A 525 -24.65 3.89 -2.40
N ALA A 526 -25.80 4.49 -2.14
CA ALA A 526 -26.22 5.75 -2.72
C ALA A 526 -26.59 6.78 -1.64
N ARG A 527 -25.95 7.96 -1.63
CA ARG A 527 -26.40 9.10 -0.82
C ARG A 527 -27.27 10.02 -1.66
N THR A 528 -28.55 10.09 -1.32
CA THR A 528 -29.55 10.96 -1.95
C THR A 528 -29.86 12.17 -1.06
N ASP A 529 -30.01 13.34 -1.66
CA ASP A 529 -30.45 14.55 -0.95
C ASP A 529 -31.96 14.75 -1.15
N LYS A 530 -32.74 14.68 -0.06
CA LYS A 530 -34.13 15.16 0.01
C LYS A 530 -34.26 16.24 1.09
N GLY A 531 -33.63 17.39 0.84
CA GLY A 531 -33.66 18.56 1.72
C GLY A 531 -32.72 18.48 2.92
N ARG A 532 -33.15 18.91 4.11
CA ARG A 532 -32.30 19.07 5.32
C ARG A 532 -31.79 17.76 5.95
N ARG A 533 -32.12 16.58 5.40
CA ARG A 533 -31.55 15.28 5.79
C ARG A 533 -31.20 14.48 4.53
N GLY A 534 -29.93 14.12 4.39
CA GLY A 534 -29.51 13.13 3.40
C GLY A 534 -29.98 11.74 3.80
N ARG A 535 -30.33 10.89 2.82
CA ARG A 535 -30.60 9.46 3.04
C ARG A 535 -29.52 8.64 2.35
N CYS A 536 -28.93 7.70 3.09
CA CYS A 536 -28.14 6.62 2.50
C CYS A 536 -29.08 5.46 2.16
N SER A 537 -29.05 5.03 0.91
CA SER A 537 -29.75 3.84 0.41
C SER A 537 -28.72 2.76 0.13
N LEU A 538 -29.07 1.52 0.45
CA LEU A 538 -28.34 0.31 0.08
C LEU A 538 -29.22 -0.42 -0.94
N ILE A 539 -28.69 -0.73 -2.12
CA ILE A 539 -29.39 -1.40 -3.20
C ILE A 539 -28.57 -2.65 -3.56
N LEU A 540 -29.22 -3.80 -3.65
CA LEU A 540 -28.62 -5.03 -4.16
C LEU A 540 -28.54 -4.95 -5.69
N ILE A 541 -27.40 -5.31 -6.25
CA ILE A 541 -27.11 -5.30 -7.68
C ILE A 541 -27.23 -6.74 -8.20
N SER A 542 -28.44 -7.16 -8.56
CA SER A 542 -28.73 -8.50 -9.12
C SER A 542 -29.62 -8.39 -10.36
#